data_AF-A0A9D5YGV2-F1
#
_entry.id   AF-A0A9D5YGV2-F1
#
_cell.length_a   1.000
_cell.length_b   1.000
_cell.length_c   1.000
_cell.angle_alpha   90.00
_cell.angle_beta   90.00
_cell.angle_gamma   90.00
#
_symmetry.space_group_name_H-M   'P 1'
#
loop_
_entity.id
_entity.type
_entity.pdbx_description
1 polymer ?
#
loop_
_entity_poly.entity_id
_entity_poly.type
_entity_poly.pdbx_seq_one_letter_code
_entity_poly.pdbx_strand_id
1 'polypeptide(L)'
;MLFSKEEYLCLIKEKLSPYEIFVLPEKTDEKTLSQALILLIQTAKKLMSLSDSDKENRKAQELKLISRAKMILISSFGMDEKQAHKYIEQRAMQSRKTKTAVSEIIIKLYGN
;
A
#
# COMPACT_ATOMS: atom_id res chain seq x y z
N MET A 1 -10.53 10.29 -20.54
CA MET A 1 -11.20 11.60 -20.58
C MET A 1 -12.24 11.56 -21.69
N LEU A 2 -13.45 12.04 -21.44
CA LEU A 2 -14.57 12.02 -22.37
C LEU A 2 -15.07 13.46 -22.58
N PHE A 3 -15.45 13.77 -23.82
CA PHE A 3 -16.12 15.03 -24.14
C PHE A 3 -17.61 14.78 -24.37
N SER A 4 -18.47 15.65 -23.85
CA SER A 4 -19.91 15.56 -24.05
C SER A 4 -20.58 16.93 -24.12
N LYS A 5 -21.76 16.98 -24.74
CA LYS A 5 -22.60 18.19 -24.76
C LYS A 5 -22.95 18.62 -23.32
N GLU A 6 -23.05 19.93 -23.12
CA GLU A 6 -23.29 20.52 -21.79
C GLU A 6 -24.56 19.99 -21.13
N GLU A 7 -25.61 19.77 -21.92
CA GLU A 7 -26.92 19.27 -21.47
C GLU A 7 -26.85 17.88 -20.79
N TYR A 8 -25.84 17.06 -21.09
CA TYR A 8 -25.68 15.72 -20.50
C TYR A 8 -24.54 15.61 -19.48
N LEU A 9 -23.78 16.68 -19.22
CA LEU A 9 -22.57 16.60 -18.40
C LEU A 9 -22.83 16.09 -16.99
N CYS A 10 -23.88 16.58 -16.33
CA CYS A 10 -24.20 16.18 -14.96
C CYS A 10 -24.53 14.68 -14.89
N LEU A 11 -25.42 14.22 -15.77
CA LEU A 11 -25.85 12.83 -15.87
C LEU A 11 -24.68 11.88 -16.17
N ILE A 12 -23.81 12.26 -17.11
CA ILE A 12 -22.68 11.43 -17.52
C ILE A 12 -21.59 11.42 -16.44
N LYS A 13 -21.32 12.55 -15.77
CA LYS A 13 -20.37 12.60 -14.64
C LYS A 13 -20.80 11.68 -13.50
N GLU A 14 -22.08 11.67 -13.16
CA GLU A 14 -22.59 10.80 -12.11
C GLU A 14 -22.42 9.32 -12.47
N LYS A 15 -22.84 8.93 -13.68
CA LYS A 15 -22.71 7.54 -14.17
C LYS A 15 -21.25 7.09 -14.29
N LEU A 16 -20.35 7.99 -14.66
CA LEU A 16 -18.94 7.66 -14.92
C LEU A 16 -18.02 7.89 -13.72
N SER A 17 -18.52 8.47 -12.63
CA SER A 17 -17.75 8.70 -11.39
C SER A 17 -17.06 7.43 -10.86
N PRO A 18 -17.65 6.23 -10.90
CA PRO A 18 -16.99 5.01 -10.42
C PRO A 18 -15.82 4.54 -11.29
N TYR A 19 -15.71 5.04 -12.53
CA TYR A 19 -14.74 4.56 -13.53
C TYR A 19 -13.54 5.50 -13.69
N GLU A 20 -13.40 6.51 -12.83
CA GLU A 20 -12.26 7.45 -12.85
C GLU A 20 -12.13 8.23 -14.19
N ILE A 21 -13.24 8.37 -14.92
CA ILE A 21 -13.28 9.08 -16.20
C ILE A 21 -13.60 10.55 -15.98
N PHE A 22 -12.65 11.43 -16.34
CA PHE A 22 -12.91 12.87 -16.42
C PHE A 22 -13.79 13.20 -17.63
N VAL A 23 -14.89 13.93 -17.38
CA VAL A 23 -15.85 14.35 -18.41
C VAL A 23 -15.84 15.87 -18.55
N LEU A 24 -15.60 16.36 -19.77
CA LEU A 24 -15.51 17.77 -20.13
C LEU A 24 -16.56 18.16 -21.19
N PRO A 25 -16.98 19.44 -21.27
CA PRO A 25 -17.81 19.93 -22.36
C PRO A 25 -17.13 19.74 -23.72
N GLU A 26 -17.89 19.40 -24.78
CA GLU A 26 -17.36 19.33 -26.16
C GLU A 26 -16.66 20.62 -26.59
N LYS A 27 -17.21 21.78 -26.19
CA LYS A 27 -16.64 23.10 -26.45
C LYS A 27 -15.80 23.56 -25.27
N THR A 28 -14.71 22.85 -24.97
CA THR A 28 -13.74 23.27 -23.96
C THR A 28 -12.67 24.15 -24.61
N ASP A 29 -12.37 25.30 -24.01
CA ASP A 29 -11.28 26.16 -24.47
C ASP A 29 -9.90 25.53 -24.19
N GLU A 30 -8.89 25.95 -24.94
CA GLU A 30 -7.55 25.38 -24.86
C GLU A 30 -6.93 25.51 -23.46
N LYS A 31 -7.21 26.61 -22.74
CA LYS A 31 -6.66 26.84 -21.40
C LYS A 31 -7.28 25.87 -20.39
N THR A 32 -8.60 25.72 -20.40
CA THR A 32 -9.31 24.78 -19.54
C THR A 32 -8.91 23.34 -19.83
N LEU A 33 -8.74 22.97 -21.11
CA LEU A 33 -8.27 21.65 -21.50
C LEU A 33 -6.86 21.38 -20.97
N SER A 34 -5.95 22.35 -21.13
CA SER A 34 -4.57 22.25 -20.65
C SER A 34 -4.51 22.10 -19.13
N GLN A 35 -5.30 22.89 -18.39
CA GLN A 35 -5.40 22.78 -16.94
C GLN A 35 -5.96 21.41 -16.50
N ALA A 36 -7.01 20.93 -17.18
CA ALA A 36 -7.61 19.63 -16.90
C ALA A 36 -6.60 18.48 -17.12
N LEU A 37 -5.81 18.54 -18.18
CA LEU A 37 -4.75 17.55 -18.46
C LEU A 37 -3.66 17.57 -17.39
N ILE A 38 -3.17 18.76 -17.02
CA ILE A 38 -2.17 18.90 -15.96
C ILE A 38 -2.68 18.32 -14.64
N LEU A 39 -3.91 18.65 -14.26
CA LEU A 39 -4.54 18.15 -13.04
C LEU A 39 -4.70 16.63 -13.07
N LEU A 40 -5.13 16.07 -14.20
CA LEU A 40 -5.31 14.63 -14.37
C LEU A 40 -3.97 13.89 -14.22
N ILE A 41 -2.90 14.39 -14.85
CA ILE A 41 -1.57 13.81 -14.74
C ILE A 41 -1.05 13.91 -13.30
N GLN A 42 -1.21 15.05 -12.63
CA GLN A 42 -0.78 15.24 -11.24
C GLN A 42 -1.53 14.31 -10.28
N THR A 43 -2.84 14.18 -10.47
CA THR A 43 -3.70 13.31 -9.64
C THR A 43 -3.35 11.84 -9.86
N ALA A 44 -3.19 11.41 -11.12
CA ALA A 44 -2.78 10.04 -11.44
C ALA A 44 -1.42 9.68 -10.80
N LYS A 45 -0.42 10.58 -10.92
CA LYS A 45 0.90 10.39 -10.28
C LYS A 45 0.79 10.30 -8.75
N LYS A 46 -0.02 11.15 -8.14
CA LYS A 46 -0.23 11.13 -6.68
C LYS A 46 -0.88 9.83 -6.23
N LEU A 47 -1.91 9.36 -6.93
CA LEU A 47 -2.56 8.07 -6.63
C LEU A 47 -1.58 6.89 -6.76
N MET A 48 -0.77 6.86 -7.82
CA MET A 48 0.28 5.85 -7.98
C MET A 48 1.27 5.89 -6.81
N SER A 49 1.77 7.07 -6.43
CA SER A 49 2.71 7.21 -5.31
C SER A 49 2.14 6.75 -3.97
N LEU A 50 0.84 6.94 -3.72
CA LEU A 50 0.18 6.43 -2.51
C LEU A 50 0.15 4.90 -2.51
N SER A 51 -0.17 4.29 -3.66
CA SER A 51 -0.19 2.84 -3.78
C SER A 51 1.20 2.18 -3.62
N ASP A 52 2.26 2.85 -4.07
CA ASP A 52 3.63 2.37 -3.88
C ASP A 52 4.11 2.58 -2.45
N SER A 53 3.76 3.72 -1.84
CA SER A 53 4.00 4.00 -0.42
C SER A 53 3.38 2.92 0.48
N ASP A 54 2.18 2.42 0.14
CA ASP A 54 1.53 1.36 0.90
C ASP A 54 2.29 0.04 0.85
N LYS A 55 2.87 -0.32 -0.32
CA LYS A 55 3.69 -1.54 -0.45
C LYS A 55 4.99 -1.43 0.33
N GLU A 56 5.66 -0.29 0.26
CA GLU A 56 6.89 -0.03 1.01
C GLU A 56 6.62 -0.03 2.52
N ASN A 57 5.53 0.61 2.95
CA ASN A 57 5.10 0.63 4.34
C ASN A 57 4.81 -0.77 4.87
N ARG A 58 4.14 -1.64 4.08
CA ARG A 58 3.91 -3.03 4.46
C ARG A 58 5.23 -3.77 4.70
N LYS A 59 6.19 -3.70 3.77
CA LYS A 59 7.51 -4.33 3.94
C LYS A 59 8.26 -3.79 5.16
N ALA A 60 8.19 -2.49 5.41
CA ALA A 60 8.79 -1.87 6.58
C ALA A 60 8.15 -2.38 7.89
N GLN A 61 6.83 -2.55 7.93
CA GLN A 61 6.11 -3.12 9.06
C GLN A 61 6.48 -4.58 9.30
N GLU A 62 6.60 -5.38 8.23
CA GLU A 62 7.05 -6.79 8.32
C GLU A 62 8.45 -6.89 8.92
N LEU A 63 9.40 -6.07 8.45
CA LEU A 63 10.76 -6.03 8.99
C LEU A 63 10.77 -5.61 10.47
N LYS A 64 9.96 -4.61 10.86
CA LYS A 64 9.83 -4.19 12.27
C LYS A 64 9.30 -5.31 13.14
N LEU A 65 8.28 -6.05 12.70
CA LEU A 65 7.72 -7.19 13.42
C LEU A 65 8.77 -8.29 13.61
N ILE A 66 9.48 -8.66 12.54
CA ILE A 66 10.51 -9.70 12.61
C ILE A 66 11.63 -9.26 13.56
N SER A 67 12.12 -8.03 13.44
CA SER A 67 13.16 -7.50 14.34
C SER A 67 12.71 -7.46 15.79
N ARG A 68 11.44 -7.10 16.08
CA ARG A 68 10.90 -7.16 17.44
C ARG A 68 10.90 -8.58 17.99
N ALA A 69 10.47 -9.56 17.19
CA ALA A 69 10.50 -10.97 17.61
C ALA A 69 11.95 -11.44 17.86
N LYS A 70 12.92 -11.05 17.03
CA LYS A 70 14.34 -11.37 17.26
C LYS A 70 14.84 -10.78 18.57
N MET A 71 14.54 -9.50 18.86
CA MET A 71 14.95 -8.87 20.12
C MET A 71 14.42 -9.64 21.34
N ILE A 72 13.18 -10.12 21.28
CA ILE A 72 12.60 -10.95 22.35
C ILE A 72 13.33 -12.30 22.47
N LEU A 73 13.68 -12.94 21.36
CA LEU A 73 14.46 -14.18 21.39
C LEU A 73 15.86 -13.97 21.99
N ILE A 74 16.48 -12.83 21.67
CA ILE A 74 17.78 -12.45 22.23
C ILE A 74 17.65 -12.18 23.73
N SER A 75 16.68 -11.37 24.16
CA SER A 75 16.54 -10.96 25.56
C SER A 75 16.04 -12.08 26.48
N SER A 76 15.05 -12.85 26.05
CA SER A 76 14.40 -13.88 26.88
C SER A 76 15.06 -15.26 26.79
N PHE A 77 15.76 -15.57 25.68
CA PHE A 77 16.36 -16.89 25.45
C PHE A 77 17.89 -16.85 25.24
N GLY A 78 18.51 -15.68 25.33
CA GLY A 78 19.97 -15.53 25.22
C GLY A 78 20.53 -15.91 23.84
N MET A 79 19.69 -15.92 22.80
CA MET A 79 20.12 -16.24 21.45
C MET A 79 20.98 -15.11 20.88
N ASP A 80 21.92 -15.42 19.99
CA ASP A 80 22.51 -14.42 19.11
C ASP A 80 21.56 -14.05 17.94
N GLU A 81 21.82 -12.95 17.24
CA GLU A 81 20.97 -12.48 16.14
C GLU A 81 20.84 -13.51 15.00
N LYS A 82 21.91 -14.28 14.71
CA LYS A 82 21.88 -15.31 13.66
C LYS A 82 21.03 -16.50 14.10
N GLN A 83 21.13 -16.91 15.35
CA GLN A 83 20.32 -17.95 15.97
C GLN A 83 18.84 -17.55 15.99
N ALA A 84 18.53 -16.34 16.43
CA ALA A 84 17.16 -15.80 16.44
C ALA A 84 16.56 -15.75 15.03
N HIS A 85 17.34 -15.29 14.04
CA HIS A 85 16.91 -15.30 12.64
C HIS A 85 16.62 -16.72 12.15
N LYS A 86 17.59 -17.63 12.29
CA LYS A 86 17.46 -19.04 11.87
C LYS A 86 16.31 -19.75 12.56
N TYR A 87 16.07 -19.45 13.83
CA TYR A 87 14.94 -19.98 14.60
C TYR A 87 13.60 -19.59 13.97
N ILE A 88 13.42 -18.31 13.64
CA ILE A 88 12.20 -17.82 12.96
C ILE A 88 12.04 -18.48 11.59
N GLU A 89 13.11 -18.62 10.80
CA GLU A 89 13.07 -19.29 9.49
C GLU A 89 12.65 -20.77 9.60
N GLN A 90 13.27 -21.51 10.52
CA GLN A 90 12.95 -22.91 10.74
C GLN A 90 11.52 -23.10 11.22
N ARG A 91 11.06 -22.26 12.16
CA ARG A 91 9.68 -22.29 12.66
C ARG A 91 8.67 -21.94 11.57
N ALA A 92 8.97 -20.97 10.71
CA ALA A 92 8.13 -20.62 9.56
C ALA A 92 7.99 -21.81 8.60
N MET A 93 9.10 -22.47 8.27
CA MET A 93 9.10 -23.65 7.40
C MET A 93 8.33 -24.82 8.01
N GLN A 94 8.62 -25.19 9.26
CA GLN A 94 7.97 -26.32 9.94
C GLN A 94 6.46 -26.11 10.10
N SER A 95 6.03 -24.88 10.39
CA SER A 95 4.62 -24.54 10.55
C SER A 95 3.91 -24.16 9.25
N ARG A 96 4.63 -24.12 8.12
CA ARG A 96 4.15 -23.62 6.81
C ARG A 96 3.49 -22.24 6.92
N LYS A 97 4.07 -21.36 7.74
CA LYS A 97 3.61 -19.98 7.94
C LYS A 97 4.67 -19.00 7.45
N THR A 98 4.27 -17.76 7.22
CA THR A 98 5.20 -16.68 6.92
C THR A 98 6.06 -16.36 8.16
N LYS A 99 7.26 -15.80 7.93
CA LYS A 99 8.12 -15.32 9.03
C LYS A 99 7.39 -14.32 9.91
N THR A 100 6.56 -13.45 9.32
CA THR A 100 5.74 -12.45 10.01
C THR A 100 4.73 -13.09 10.98
N ALA A 101 3.98 -14.10 10.53
CA ALA A 101 3.02 -14.81 11.38
C ALA A 101 3.70 -15.54 12.55
N VAL A 102 4.90 -16.10 12.33
CA VAL A 102 5.70 -16.69 13.41
C VAL A 102 6.20 -15.62 14.37
N SER A 103 6.68 -14.49 13.86
CA SER A 103 7.12 -13.35 14.69
C SER A 103 6.00 -12.80 15.56
N GLU A 104 4.77 -12.68 15.03
CA GLU A 104 3.59 -12.28 15.81
C GLU A 104 3.29 -13.26 16.95
N ILE A 105 3.38 -14.57 16.69
CA ILE A 105 3.20 -15.59 17.73
C ILE A 105 4.27 -15.45 18.82
N ILE A 106 5.53 -15.25 18.45
CA ILE A 106 6.63 -15.05 19.40
C ILE A 106 6.38 -13.79 20.25
N ILE A 107 6.00 -12.67 19.63
CA ILE A 107 5.68 -11.43 20.34
C ILE A 107 4.49 -11.64 21.28
N LYS A 108 3.46 -12.37 20.86
CA LYS A 108 2.28 -12.64 21.70
C LYS A 108 2.60 -13.54 22.90
N LEU A 109 3.51 -14.50 22.74
CA LEU A 109 3.85 -15.46 23.78
C LEU A 109 4.89 -14.92 24.78
N TYR A 110 5.80 -14.08 24.33
CA TYR A 110 6.99 -13.69 25.10
C TYR A 110 7.22 -12.17 25.20
N GLY A 111 6.36 -11.35 24.59
CA GLY A 111 6.54 -9.89 24.50
C GLY A 111 6.02 -9.08 25.68
N ASN A 112 6.10 -9.64 26.90
CA ASN A 112 5.80 -8.91 28.14
C ASN A 112 6.85 -7.84 28.41
#